data_AF-A0A9P6J290-F1
#
_entry.id   AF-A0A9P6J290-F1
#
_cell.length_a   1.000
_cell.length_b   1.000
_cell.length_c   1.000
_cell.angle_alpha   90.00
_cell.angle_beta   90.00
_cell.angle_gamma   90.00
#
_symmetry.space_group_name_H-M   'P 1'
#
loop_
_entity.id
_entity.type
_entity.pdbx_description
1 polymer ?
#
loop_
_entity_poly.entity_id
_entity_poly.type
_entity_poly.pdbx_seq_one_letter_code
_entity_poly.pdbx_strand_id
1 'polypeptide(L)'
;MFACRNCDYQEKADNQCVYRNEIVHAPAEQTLLVQDLSTDPTLPRTRQRCAKCGHEEAVFFQAQGHSAEMKMTLYYICCNKACGHRWFS
;
A
#
# COMPACT_ATOMS: atom_id res chain seq x y z
N MET A 1 24.22 2.28 24.93
CA MET A 1 24.49 1.27 25.96
C MET A 1 23.13 0.76 26.42
N PHE A 2 22.89 -0.54 26.35
CA PHE A 2 21.73 -1.16 26.97
C PHE A 2 22.16 -1.74 28.32
N ALA A 3 21.30 -1.62 29.33
CA ALA A 3 21.58 -2.08 30.69
C ALA A 3 20.36 -2.78 31.29
N CYS A 4 20.60 -3.85 32.04
CA CYS A 4 19.57 -4.58 32.76
C CYS A 4 19.11 -3.79 34.00
N ARG A 5 17.82 -3.89 34.35
CA ARG A 5 17.28 -3.25 35.56
C ARG A 5 17.39 -4.12 36.83
N ASN A 6 17.69 -5.40 36.68
CA ASN A 6 17.71 -6.39 37.77
C ASN A 6 19.12 -6.88 38.15
N CYS A 7 20.14 -6.57 37.35
CA CYS A 7 21.54 -6.94 37.59
C CYS A 7 22.50 -5.98 36.89
N ASP A 8 23.81 -6.16 37.11
CA ASP A 8 24.88 -5.27 36.63
C ASP A 8 25.28 -5.48 35.15
N TYR A 9 24.50 -6.23 34.38
CA TYR A 9 24.79 -6.49 32.97
C TYR A 9 24.58 -5.25 32.09
N GLN A 10 25.56 -4.96 31.23
CA GLN A 10 25.54 -3.83 30.30
C GLN A 10 26.29 -4.16 28.99
N GLU A 11 25.80 -3.63 27.88
CA GLU A 11 26.40 -3.85 26.55
C GLU A 11 26.33 -2.60 25.65
N LYS A 12 27.23 -2.52 24.68
CA LYS A 12 27.23 -1.44 23.68
C LYS A 12 26.13 -1.70 22.66
N ALA A 13 25.42 -0.64 22.28
CA ALA A 13 24.37 -0.73 21.28
C ALA A 13 24.99 -0.59 19.88
N ASP A 14 24.70 -1.53 18.99
CA ASP A 14 25.16 -1.48 17.59
C ASP A 14 24.41 -0.41 16.78
N ASN A 15 23.12 -0.22 17.08
CA ASN A 15 22.30 0.86 16.54
C ASN A 15 22.08 1.95 17.60
N GLN A 16 22.25 3.21 17.22
CA GLN A 16 22.04 4.37 18.08
C GLN A 16 20.57 4.79 18.15
N CYS A 17 19.72 4.28 17.26
CA CYS A 17 18.29 4.53 17.30
C CYS A 17 17.64 3.80 18.49
N VAL A 18 17.39 4.54 19.58
CA VAL A 18 16.75 4.03 20.80
C VAL A 18 15.22 4.01 20.68
N TYR A 19 14.66 4.94 19.91
CA TYR A 19 13.23 5.04 19.67
C TYR A 19 12.96 5.63 18.29
N ARG A 20 12.03 5.02 17.56
CA ARG A 20 11.50 5.51 16.30
C ARG A 20 9.99 5.47 16.37
N ASN A 21 9.34 6.63 16.19
CA ASN A 21 7.90 6.68 15.95
C ASN A 21 7.67 6.94 14.47
N GLU A 22 7.26 5.92 13.74
CA GLU A 22 6.91 6.06 12.34
C GLU A 22 5.46 6.51 12.22
N ILE A 23 5.27 7.79 11.90
CA ILE A 23 3.95 8.29 11.52
C ILE A 23 3.76 7.97 10.04
N VAL A 24 3.21 6.78 9.77
CA VAL A 24 2.92 6.32 8.41
C VAL A 24 1.81 7.19 7.82
N HIS A 25 2.14 8.08 6.90
CA HIS A 25 1.18 8.91 6.15
C HIS A 25 0.61 8.17 4.93
N ALA A 26 0.55 6.84 4.95
CA ALA A 26 0.23 6.02 3.78
C ALA A 26 -0.80 4.91 4.07
N PRO A 27 -2.11 5.20 3.96
CA PRO A 27 -3.14 4.19 3.73
C PRO A 27 -3.21 3.72 2.25
N ALA A 28 -2.46 4.35 1.34
CA ALA A 28 -2.45 4.04 -0.10
C ALA A 28 -2.17 2.55 -0.41
N GLU A 29 -1.21 1.96 0.31
CA GLU A 29 -0.84 0.55 0.13
C GLU A 29 -1.92 -0.41 0.68
N GLN A 30 -2.73 0.02 1.65
CA GLN A 30 -3.79 -0.80 2.23
C GLN A 30 -4.99 -0.95 1.29
N THR A 31 -5.35 0.07 0.51
CA THR A 31 -6.44 -0.08 -0.48
C THR A 31 -6.03 -1.04 -1.61
N LEU A 32 -4.74 -1.08 -1.92
CA LEU A 32 -4.18 -2.04 -2.86
C LEU A 32 -4.08 -3.47 -2.32
N LEU A 33 -4.32 -3.73 -1.03
CA LEU A 33 -4.27 -5.08 -0.43
C LEU A 33 -5.61 -5.81 -0.51
N VAL A 34 -6.72 -5.10 -0.75
CA VAL A 34 -8.06 -5.70 -0.82
C VAL A 34 -8.13 -6.66 -2.02
N GLN A 35 -8.42 -7.93 -1.72
CA GLN A 35 -8.63 -8.97 -2.73
C GLN A 35 -9.99 -8.76 -3.41
N ASP A 36 -10.15 -9.28 -4.64
CA ASP A 36 -11.43 -9.31 -5.37
C ASP A 36 -12.02 -7.99 -5.91
N LEU A 37 -11.31 -6.86 -5.79
CA LEU A 37 -11.75 -5.60 -6.41
C LEU A 37 -11.93 -5.69 -7.94
N SER A 38 -11.18 -6.56 -8.62
CA SER A 38 -11.33 -6.78 -10.08
C SER A 38 -12.66 -7.43 -10.48
N THR A 39 -13.31 -8.13 -9.54
CA THR A 39 -14.57 -8.85 -9.76
C THR A 39 -15.78 -8.12 -9.22
N ASP A 40 -15.58 -7.06 -8.45
CA ASP A 40 -16.67 -6.25 -7.91
C ASP A 40 -17.43 -5.53 -9.05
N PRO A 41 -18.72 -5.85 -9.28
CA PRO A 41 -19.51 -5.23 -10.33
C PRO A 41 -19.90 -3.79 -10.00
N THR A 42 -19.74 -3.34 -8.76
CA THR A 42 -20.08 -1.97 -8.33
C THR A 42 -18.98 -0.96 -8.64
N LEU A 43 -17.76 -1.43 -8.91
CA LEU A 43 -16.64 -0.57 -9.23
C LEU A 43 -16.58 -0.22 -10.73
N PRO A 44 -16.24 1.03 -11.07
CA PRO A 44 -16.18 1.46 -12.45
C PRO A 44 -14.97 0.86 -13.18
N ARG A 45 -15.15 0.60 -14.47
CA ARG A 45 -14.14 0.05 -15.38
C ARG A 45 -13.74 1.08 -16.42
N THR A 46 -12.48 1.06 -16.81
CA THR A 46 -11.92 1.91 -17.86
C THR A 46 -11.07 1.11 -18.82
N ARG A 47 -10.92 1.62 -20.05
CA ARG A 47 -10.04 1.06 -21.07
C ARG A 47 -8.61 1.54 -20.82
N GLN A 48 -7.92 0.88 -19.90
CA GLN A 48 -6.52 1.13 -19.57
C GLN A 48 -5.70 -0.15 -19.74
N ARG A 49 -4.65 -0.06 -20.57
CA ARG A 49 -3.82 -1.20 -20.90
C ARG A 49 -2.90 -1.55 -19.74
N CYS A 50 -3.03 -2.77 -19.25
CA CYS A 50 -2.16 -3.31 -18.21
C CYS A 50 -0.73 -3.48 -18.74
N ALA A 51 0.25 -2.84 -18.10
CA ALA A 51 1.66 -2.94 -18.47
C ALA A 51 2.25 -4.36 -18.34
N LYS A 52 1.64 -5.22 -17.50
CA LYS A 52 2.13 -6.58 -17.21
C LYS A 52 1.63 -7.64 -18.19
N CYS A 53 0.37 -7.57 -18.62
CA CYS A 53 -0.26 -8.61 -19.46
C CYS A 53 -0.89 -8.09 -20.76
N GLY A 54 -0.90 -6.77 -20.98
CA GLY A 54 -1.49 -6.15 -22.18
C GLY A 54 -3.01 -6.12 -22.23
N HIS A 55 -3.70 -6.65 -21.23
CA HIS A 55 -5.18 -6.61 -21.14
C HIS A 55 -5.68 -5.16 -21.07
N GLU A 56 -6.77 -4.87 -21.79
CA GLU A 56 -7.22 -3.49 -22.05
C GLU A 56 -8.18 -2.93 -21.00
N GLU A 57 -8.69 -3.77 -20.09
CA GLU A 57 -9.62 -3.33 -19.05
C GLU A 57 -8.97 -3.31 -17.67
N ALA A 58 -9.25 -2.23 -16.94
CA ALA A 58 -8.90 -2.08 -15.54
C ALA A 58 -10.08 -1.50 -14.76
N VAL A 59 -10.26 -2.00 -13.53
CA VAL A 59 -11.09 -1.34 -12.51
C VAL A 59 -10.32 -0.16 -11.96
N PHE A 60 -10.98 0.95 -11.68
CA PHE A 60 -10.36 2.11 -11.05
C PHE A 60 -11.18 2.67 -9.89
N PHE A 61 -10.50 3.26 -8.90
CA PHE A 61 -11.14 3.90 -7.76
C PHE A 61 -10.19 4.92 -7.11
N GLN A 62 -10.74 5.81 -6.27
CA GLN A 62 -9.96 6.71 -5.42
C GLN A 62 -9.88 6.10 -4.01
N ALA A 63 -8.71 6.17 -3.37
CA ALA A 63 -8.58 5.70 -1.99
C ALA A 63 -9.39 6.58 -1.02
N GLN A 64 -10.05 5.93 -0.06
CA GLN A 64 -10.78 6.62 1.00
C GLN A 64 -9.78 7.11 2.07
N GLY A 65 -9.02 8.15 1.75
CA GLY A 65 -8.09 8.82 2.65
C GLY A 65 -8.58 10.21 3.02
N HIS A 66 -8.37 10.60 4.29
CA HIS A 66 -8.68 11.97 4.75
C HIS A 66 -7.63 13.00 4.30
N SER A 67 -6.45 12.56 3.87
CA SER A 67 -5.37 13.42 3.39
C SER A 67 -5.70 14.04 2.03
N ALA A 68 -5.53 15.36 1.90
CA ALA A 68 -5.85 16.10 0.68
C ALA A 68 -5.08 15.60 -0.55
N GLU A 69 -3.83 15.15 -0.38
CA GLU A 69 -2.99 14.61 -1.45
C GLU A 69 -3.54 13.29 -2.02
N MET A 70 -4.21 12.47 -1.21
CA MET A 70 -4.76 11.17 -1.66
C MET A 70 -6.05 11.30 -2.46
N LYS A 71 -6.75 12.43 -2.35
CA LYS A 71 -8.03 12.66 -3.04
C LYS A 71 -7.89 12.77 -4.56
N MET A 72 -6.68 12.90 -5.07
CA MET A 72 -6.42 13.07 -6.51
C MET A 72 -5.82 11.83 -7.17
N THR A 73 -5.26 10.88 -6.41
CA THR A 73 -4.65 9.65 -6.95
C THR A 73 -5.72 8.65 -7.35
N LEU A 74 -5.64 8.15 -8.58
CA LEU A 74 -6.47 7.04 -9.07
C LEU A 74 -5.70 5.73 -8.96
N TYR A 75 -6.33 4.73 -8.38
CA TYR A 75 -5.82 3.36 -8.30
C TYR A 75 -6.45 2.53 -9.40
N TYR A 76 -5.68 1.62 -9.97
CA TYR A 76 -6.07 0.74 -11.06
C TYR A 76 -5.74 -0.71 -10.74
N ILE A 77 -6.64 -1.61 -11.15
CA ILE A 77 -6.46 -3.06 -11.01
C ILE A 77 -6.85 -3.72 -12.33
N CYS A 78 -5.96 -4.54 -12.88
CA CYS A 78 -6.22 -5.28 -14.12
C CYS A 78 -7.40 -6.25 -13.95
N CYS A 79 -8.34 -6.23 -14.91
CA CYS A 79 -9.50 -7.14 -14.92
C CYS A 79 -9.16 -8.60 -15.28
N ASN A 80 -7.93 -8.86 -15.74
CA ASN A 80 -7.47 -10.23 -15.99
C ASN A 80 -7.20 -10.93 -14.65
N LYS A 81 -8.05 -11.91 -14.30
CA LYS A 81 -7.97 -12.71 -13.07
C LYS A 81 -6.62 -13.39 -12.87
N ALA A 82 -5.93 -13.75 -13.94
CA ALA A 82 -4.59 -14.36 -13.86
C ALA A 82 -3.47 -13.33 -13.64
N CYS A 83 -3.72 -12.05 -13.91
CA CYS A 83 -2.73 -10.99 -13.83
C CYS A 83 -2.75 -10.29 -12.47
N GLY A 84 -3.92 -9.75 -12.09
CA GLY A 84 -4.11 -9.01 -10.84
C GLY A 84 -3.19 -7.80 -10.64
N HIS A 85 -2.54 -7.29 -11.69
CA HIS A 85 -1.60 -6.17 -11.58
C HIS A 85 -2.30 -4.91 -11.10
N ARG A 86 -1.66 -4.20 -10.18
CA ARG A 86 -2.18 -3.00 -9.50
C ARG A 86 -1.20 -1.85 -9.68
N TRP A 87 -1.70 -0.67 -10.00
CA TRP A 87 -0.89 0.54 -10.18
C TRP A 87 -1.72 1.78 -9.84
N PHE A 88 -1.06 2.93 -9.75
CA PHE A 88 -1.72 4.21 -9.47
C PHE A 88 -1.18 5.30 -10.40
N SER A 89 -1.91 6.42 -10.50
CA SER A 89 -1.52 7.64 -11.22
C SER A 89 -1.33 8.81 -10.28
#